data_AF-A0AB34JAS2-F1
#
_entry.id   AF-A0AB34JAS2-F1
#
_cell.length_a   1.000
_cell.length_b   1.000
_cell.length_c   1.000
_cell.angle_alpha   90.00
_cell.angle_beta   90.00
_cell.angle_gamma   90.00
#
_symmetry.space_group_name_H-M   'P 1'
#
loop_
_entity.id
_entity.type
_entity.pdbx_description
1 polymer ?
#
loop_
_entity_poly.entity_id
_entity_poly.type
_entity_poly.pdbx_seq_one_letter_code
_entity_poly.pdbx_strand_id
1 'polypeptide(L)'
;MAEEARDGGSAEAEYDAAGKEAQQRHTTPDPDILRWPDEEPPKKQVWEVPPKYEWEREERSYIFEEKLQQATAMRERGNEHFRASEWELALRRYRRALYHGHLDEMQMFDLTEEHKAAVLAVLAPCKLNLACCIVRMAELGEPLDAGAVEHAEEAVNDVIKQQPENGKAYFRRGQLALLQLDLPKAREALDKAHKLAGGAGVREARARLNQLLKEERERDREMFGGKLQKTSLHQAQEARLARRKARWALMASLASWLFFPFIWPLRQLFALISMVWDMVGRRFVHSRQPVKEKAL
;
A
#
# COMPACT_ATOMS: atom_id res chain seq x y z
N MET A 1 46.03 28.76 40.67
CA MET A 1 46.06 27.40 41.26
C MET A 1 44.79 27.23 42.05
N ALA A 2 44.11 26.09 41.86
CA ALA A 2 42.78 25.72 42.37
C ALA A 2 41.63 26.41 41.59
N GLU A 3 40.57 25.75 41.10
CA GLU A 3 40.11 24.37 41.27
C GLU A 3 39.01 24.13 40.21
N GLU A 4 39.30 23.41 39.14
CA GLU A 4 38.29 22.85 38.23
C GLU A 4 38.32 21.33 38.42
N ALA A 5 37.51 20.83 39.34
CA ALA A 5 37.21 19.40 39.43
C ALA A 5 35.92 19.19 40.21
N ARG A 6 34.94 18.56 39.53
CA ARG A 6 33.87 17.67 40.03
C ARG A 6 32.48 18.09 39.55
N ASP A 7 32.08 17.54 38.40
CA ASP A 7 30.68 17.23 38.13
C ASP A 7 30.53 16.00 37.21
N GLY A 8 31.31 14.95 37.48
CA GLY A 8 31.27 13.68 36.73
C GLY A 8 30.53 12.54 37.44
N GLY A 9 30.14 12.72 38.71
CA GLY A 9 29.60 11.65 39.55
C GLY A 9 28.08 11.46 39.49
N SER A 10 27.33 12.40 38.92
CA SER A 10 25.86 12.37 38.87
C SER A 10 25.34 11.53 37.69
N ALA A 11 25.99 11.62 36.53
CA ALA A 11 25.57 10.89 35.33
C ALA A 11 25.83 9.38 35.41
N GLU A 12 26.98 8.95 35.95
CA GLU A 12 27.29 7.52 36.09
C GLU A 12 26.35 6.81 37.09
N ALA A 13 25.90 7.52 38.14
CA ALA A 13 24.94 6.98 39.10
C ALA A 13 23.53 6.81 38.49
N GLU A 14 23.13 7.68 37.56
CA GLU A 14 21.86 7.57 36.83
C GLU A 14 21.89 6.42 35.80
N TYR A 15 23.02 6.24 35.11
CA TYR A 15 23.20 5.11 34.17
C TYR A 15 23.20 3.76 34.88
N ASP A 16 23.83 3.66 36.06
CA ASP A 16 23.84 2.43 36.86
C ASP A 16 22.47 2.12 37.50
N ALA A 17 21.70 3.16 37.87
CA ALA A 17 20.35 3.00 38.39
C ALA A 17 19.38 2.49 37.29
N ALA A 18 19.46 3.06 36.09
CA ALA A 18 18.68 2.62 34.94
C ALA A 18 19.04 1.19 34.50
N GLY A 19 20.33 0.81 34.59
CA GLY A 19 20.79 -0.55 34.35
C GLY A 19 20.21 -1.57 35.33
N LYS A 20 20.14 -1.22 36.63
CA LYS A 20 19.55 -2.06 37.68
C LYS A 20 18.03 -2.19 37.54
N GLU A 21 17.32 -1.13 37.17
CA GLU A 21 15.88 -1.19 36.87
C GLU A 21 15.59 -2.05 35.63
N ALA A 22 16.41 -1.94 34.58
CA ALA A 22 16.28 -2.78 33.38
C ALA A 22 16.54 -4.27 33.67
N GLN A 23 17.51 -4.57 34.56
CA GLN A 23 17.78 -5.95 34.99
C GLN A 23 16.68 -6.52 35.89
N GLN A 24 15.99 -5.67 36.67
CA GLN A 24 14.81 -6.09 37.46
C GLN A 24 13.57 -6.38 36.59
N ARG A 25 13.41 -5.67 35.46
CA ARG A 25 12.33 -5.94 34.48
C ARG A 25 12.51 -7.27 33.73
N HIS A 26 13.74 -7.79 33.66
CA HIS A 26 14.02 -9.07 32.99
C HIS A 26 14.05 -10.29 33.94
N THR A 27 14.09 -10.08 35.27
CA THR A 27 14.03 -11.17 36.26
C THR A 27 12.62 -11.40 36.82
N THR A 28 11.72 -10.44 36.65
CA THR A 28 10.29 -10.65 36.86
C THR A 28 9.69 -11.22 35.57
N PRO A 29 9.13 -12.44 35.57
CA PRO A 29 8.37 -12.93 34.43
C PRO A 29 7.25 -11.93 34.13
N ASP A 30 7.07 -11.61 32.85
CA ASP A 30 5.92 -10.82 32.39
C ASP A 30 4.65 -11.45 32.99
N PRO A 31 3.80 -10.71 33.74
CA PRO A 31 2.66 -11.28 34.48
C PRO A 31 1.66 -12.02 33.59
N ASP A 32 1.78 -11.86 32.27
CA ASP A 32 0.97 -12.57 31.26
C ASP A 32 1.52 -13.95 30.88
N ILE A 33 2.73 -14.34 31.30
CA ILE A 33 3.38 -15.61 30.89
C ILE A 33 3.05 -16.78 31.82
N LEU A 34 2.61 -16.54 33.08
CA LEU A 34 2.19 -17.60 34.00
C LEU A 34 0.91 -17.23 34.78
N ARG A 35 -0.26 -17.36 34.14
CA ARG A 35 -1.55 -17.33 34.86
C ARG A 35 -1.87 -18.72 35.39
N TRP A 36 -2.10 -18.82 36.70
CA TRP A 36 -2.64 -20.02 37.32
C TRP A 36 -4.09 -20.25 36.85
N PRO A 37 -4.56 -21.49 36.70
CA PRO A 37 -5.91 -21.81 36.22
C PRO A 37 -7.06 -21.26 37.08
N ASP A 38 -6.77 -20.83 38.32
CA ASP A 38 -7.76 -20.35 39.27
C ASP A 38 -7.87 -18.81 39.33
N GLU A 39 -7.02 -18.05 38.62
CA GLU A 39 -7.14 -16.58 38.56
C GLU A 39 -8.16 -16.15 37.51
N GLU A 40 -9.23 -15.47 37.95
CA GLU A 40 -10.17 -14.84 37.04
C GLU A 40 -9.40 -13.90 36.09
N PRO A 41 -9.61 -14.00 34.76
CA PRO A 41 -8.96 -13.11 33.81
C PRO A 41 -9.30 -11.66 34.17
N PRO A 42 -8.34 -10.71 34.05
CA PRO A 42 -8.58 -9.32 34.33
C PRO A 42 -9.77 -8.92 33.49
N LYS A 43 -10.75 -8.29 34.13
CA LYS A 43 -11.92 -7.78 33.43
C LYS A 43 -11.40 -6.95 32.27
N LYS A 44 -11.69 -7.40 31.05
CA LYS A 44 -11.29 -6.73 29.82
C LYS A 44 -11.64 -5.26 29.98
N GLN A 45 -10.65 -4.37 29.99
CA GLN A 45 -10.91 -2.94 29.98
C GLN A 45 -11.57 -2.63 28.63
N VAL A 46 -12.90 -2.61 28.64
CA VAL A 46 -13.68 -2.11 27.52
C VAL A 46 -13.55 -0.60 27.60
N TRP A 47 -12.82 -0.01 26.67
CA TRP A 47 -12.85 1.45 26.48
C TRP A 47 -14.26 1.81 26.00
N GLU A 48 -15.17 2.03 26.92
CA GLU A 48 -16.53 2.45 26.61
C GLU A 48 -16.46 3.88 26.07
N VAL A 49 -16.62 4.04 24.77
CA VAL A 49 -16.79 5.36 24.16
C VAL A 49 -18.13 5.89 24.67
N PRO A 50 -18.14 6.95 25.49
CA PRO A 50 -19.37 7.41 26.11
C PRO A 50 -20.38 7.87 25.04
N PRO A 51 -21.66 7.50 25.17
CA PRO A 51 -22.69 7.90 24.23
C PRO A 51 -22.78 9.43 24.20
N LYS A 52 -22.80 10.01 23.00
CA LYS A 52 -22.85 11.47 22.78
C LYS A 52 -24.24 12.02 23.08
N TYR A 53 -25.28 11.20 22.90
CA TYR A 53 -26.67 11.58 23.11
C TYR A 53 -27.43 10.62 24.03
N GLU A 54 -28.47 11.10 24.69
CA GLU A 54 -29.28 10.29 25.63
C GLU A 54 -29.91 9.06 24.97
N TRP A 55 -30.42 9.20 23.74
CA TRP A 55 -31.03 8.10 22.98
C TRP A 55 -30.03 7.01 22.56
N GLU A 56 -28.71 7.28 22.62
CA GLU A 56 -27.69 6.23 22.41
C GLU A 56 -27.55 5.31 23.63
N ARG A 57 -28.14 5.68 24.78
CA ARG A 57 -28.14 4.87 26.01
C ARG A 57 -29.25 3.82 26.06
N GLU A 58 -30.27 3.94 25.21
CA GLU A 58 -31.46 3.06 25.23
C GLU A 58 -31.09 1.60 24.95
N GLU A 59 -31.10 0.73 25.95
CA GLU A 59 -30.70 -0.68 25.77
C GLU A 59 -31.56 -1.41 24.73
N ARG A 60 -30.95 -2.41 24.07
CA ARG A 60 -31.64 -3.27 23.11
C ARG A 60 -32.71 -4.09 23.83
N SER A 61 -33.96 -4.05 23.37
CA SER A 61 -35.01 -4.93 23.88
C SER A 61 -34.71 -6.41 23.56
N TYR A 62 -35.21 -7.31 24.40
CA TYR A 62 -35.16 -8.77 24.16
C TYR A 62 -36.33 -9.27 23.30
N ILE A 63 -37.40 -8.47 23.16
CA ILE A 63 -38.59 -8.86 22.42
C ILE A 63 -38.40 -8.57 20.92
N PHE A 64 -38.62 -9.58 20.07
CA PHE A 64 -38.39 -9.49 18.63
C PHE A 64 -39.14 -8.32 17.96
N GLU A 65 -40.43 -8.16 18.27
CA GLU A 65 -41.27 -7.12 17.67
C GLU A 65 -40.79 -5.71 18.07
N GLU A 66 -40.46 -5.51 19.35
CA GLU A 66 -39.94 -4.24 19.85
C GLU A 66 -38.58 -3.91 19.23
N LYS A 67 -37.68 -4.89 19.08
CA LYS A 67 -36.40 -4.70 18.39
C LYS A 67 -36.61 -4.17 16.97
N LEU A 68 -37.55 -4.77 16.24
CA LEU A 68 -37.85 -4.38 14.87
C LEU A 68 -38.46 -2.98 14.81
N GLN A 69 -39.39 -2.65 15.72
CA GLN A 69 -40.00 -1.32 15.84
C GLN A 69 -38.97 -0.24 16.22
N GLN A 70 -38.04 -0.53 17.14
CA GLN A 70 -36.96 0.38 17.49
C GLN A 70 -36.02 0.60 16.30
N ALA A 71 -35.67 -0.47 15.57
CA ALA A 71 -34.84 -0.39 14.38
C ALA A 71 -35.50 0.43 13.27
N THR A 72 -36.80 0.26 13.03
CA THR A 72 -37.55 1.07 12.03
C THR A 72 -37.60 2.55 12.44
N ALA A 73 -37.92 2.85 13.70
CA ALA A 73 -37.98 4.21 14.21
C ALA A 73 -36.63 4.93 14.10
N MET A 74 -35.53 4.27 14.46
CA MET A 74 -34.18 4.85 14.34
C MET A 74 -33.76 5.04 12.88
N ARG A 75 -34.12 4.11 11.99
CA ARG A 75 -33.89 4.25 10.54
C ARG A 75 -34.65 5.45 9.96
N GLU A 76 -35.88 5.67 10.39
CA GLU A 76 -36.71 6.79 9.93
C GLU A 76 -36.17 8.14 10.39
N ARG A 77 -35.80 8.25 11.67
CA ARG A 77 -35.07 9.42 12.19
C ARG A 77 -33.76 9.64 11.43
N GLY A 78 -33.03 8.58 11.11
CA GLY A 78 -31.83 8.66 10.27
C GLY A 78 -32.12 9.25 8.89
N ASN A 79 -33.25 8.87 8.27
CA ASN A 79 -33.66 9.43 6.98
C ASN A 79 -34.04 10.92 7.05
N GLU A 80 -34.61 11.37 8.17
CA GLU A 80 -34.90 12.79 8.42
C GLU A 80 -33.60 13.60 8.49
N HIS A 81 -32.64 13.16 9.30
CA HIS A 81 -31.30 13.79 9.38
C HIS A 81 -30.55 13.73 8.04
N PHE A 82 -30.68 12.63 7.29
CA PHE A 82 -30.09 12.52 5.95
C PHE A 82 -30.65 13.56 4.97
N ARG A 83 -31.96 13.84 5.05
CA ARG A 83 -32.60 14.90 4.24
C ARG A 83 -32.20 16.30 4.71
N ALA A 84 -31.92 16.46 6.01
CA ALA A 84 -31.40 17.70 6.59
C ALA A 84 -29.90 17.93 6.32
N SER A 85 -29.22 17.00 5.62
CA SER A 85 -27.76 17.02 5.39
C SER A 85 -26.92 16.93 6.68
N GLU A 86 -27.50 16.41 7.76
CA GLU A 86 -26.80 16.17 9.03
C GLU A 86 -26.18 14.76 9.03
N TRP A 87 -25.09 14.59 8.28
CA TRP A 87 -24.56 13.26 7.97
C TRP A 87 -24.03 12.49 9.18
N GLU A 88 -23.31 13.14 10.10
CA GLU A 88 -22.80 12.49 11.33
C GLU A 88 -23.97 11.93 12.18
N LEU A 89 -25.04 12.71 12.33
CA LEU A 89 -26.19 12.33 13.12
C LEU A 89 -27.01 11.23 12.44
N ALA A 90 -27.19 11.32 11.12
CA ALA A 90 -27.79 10.27 10.31
C ALA A 90 -27.00 8.95 10.45
N LEU A 91 -25.67 9.01 10.35
CA LEU A 91 -24.79 7.84 10.49
C LEU A 91 -24.94 7.18 11.86
N ARG A 92 -24.94 7.97 12.95
CA ARG A 92 -25.17 7.44 14.31
C ARG A 92 -26.54 6.79 14.46
N ARG A 93 -27.59 7.40 13.91
CA ARG A 93 -28.95 6.83 13.91
C ARG A 93 -29.03 5.51 13.15
N TYR A 94 -28.39 5.41 11.98
CA TYR A 94 -28.34 4.15 11.23
C TYR A 94 -27.54 3.08 11.96
N ARG A 95 -26.39 3.42 12.56
CA ARG A 95 -25.65 2.48 13.42
C ARG A 95 -26.50 1.99 14.59
N ARG A 96 -27.29 2.88 15.20
CA ARG A 96 -28.19 2.51 16.29
C ARG A 96 -29.34 1.61 15.81
N ALA A 97 -29.92 1.90 14.65
CA ALA A 97 -30.93 1.03 14.04
C ALA A 97 -30.39 -0.38 13.79
N LEU A 98 -29.15 -0.50 13.29
CA LEU A 98 -28.47 -1.80 13.14
C LEU A 98 -28.21 -2.47 14.50
N TYR A 99 -27.84 -1.71 15.52
CA TYR A 99 -27.66 -2.24 16.88
C TYR A 99 -28.96 -2.82 17.44
N HIS A 100 -30.11 -2.15 17.32
CA HIS A 100 -31.38 -2.71 17.84
C HIS A 100 -31.86 -3.91 17.01
N GLY A 101 -31.71 -3.86 15.69
CA GLY A 101 -32.18 -4.93 14.80
C GLY A 101 -31.21 -6.10 14.62
N HIS A 102 -30.00 -6.04 15.19
CA HIS A 102 -29.04 -7.14 15.10
C HIS A 102 -29.57 -8.40 15.80
N LEU A 103 -29.38 -9.53 15.13
CA LEU A 103 -29.76 -10.87 15.57
C LEU A 103 -28.53 -11.77 15.36
N ASP A 104 -28.18 -12.52 16.39
CA ASP A 104 -27.06 -13.46 16.32
C ASP A 104 -27.41 -14.61 15.36
N GLU A 105 -26.40 -15.30 14.81
CA GLU A 105 -26.63 -16.41 13.86
C GLU A 105 -27.55 -17.47 14.46
N MET A 106 -27.37 -17.81 15.75
CA MET A 106 -28.24 -18.75 16.48
C MET A 106 -29.69 -18.26 16.55
N GLN A 107 -29.90 -16.98 16.84
CA GLN A 107 -31.25 -16.38 16.87
C GLN A 107 -31.91 -16.39 15.49
N MET A 108 -31.11 -16.23 14.43
CA MET A 108 -31.59 -16.30 13.04
C MET A 108 -32.02 -17.71 12.64
N PHE A 109 -31.45 -18.78 13.20
CA PHE A 109 -31.86 -20.16 12.91
C PHE A 109 -33.25 -20.49 13.48
N ASP A 110 -33.59 -19.93 14.64
CA ASP A 110 -34.87 -20.19 15.32
C ASP A 110 -36.05 -19.40 14.72
N LEU A 111 -35.77 -18.40 13.88
CA LEU A 111 -36.79 -17.54 13.26
C LEU A 111 -37.43 -18.21 12.04
N THR A 112 -38.75 -18.02 11.90
CA THR A 112 -39.48 -18.41 10.67
C THR A 112 -38.98 -17.59 9.48
N GLU A 113 -39.19 -18.10 8.27
CA GLU A 113 -38.82 -17.39 7.03
C GLU A 113 -39.53 -16.03 6.91
N GLU A 114 -40.74 -15.90 7.44
CA GLU A 114 -41.48 -14.63 7.48
C GLU A 114 -40.79 -13.60 8.39
N HIS A 115 -40.34 -14.02 9.57
CA HIS A 115 -39.61 -13.14 10.47
C HIS A 115 -38.25 -12.74 9.91
N LYS A 116 -37.54 -13.67 9.25
CA LYS A 116 -36.29 -13.36 8.53
C LYS A 116 -36.54 -12.31 7.45
N ALA A 117 -37.58 -12.49 6.63
CA ALA A 117 -37.95 -11.51 5.61
C ALA A 117 -38.29 -10.13 6.21
N ALA A 118 -38.99 -10.07 7.34
CA ALA A 118 -39.29 -8.83 8.05
C ALA A 118 -38.03 -8.10 8.54
N VAL A 119 -37.08 -8.84 9.12
CA VAL A 119 -35.77 -8.30 9.54
C VAL A 119 -35.01 -7.75 8.35
N LEU A 120 -34.92 -8.52 7.26
CA LEU A 120 -34.23 -8.11 6.03
C LEU A 120 -34.86 -6.85 5.41
N ALA A 121 -36.19 -6.75 5.43
CA ALA A 121 -36.90 -5.58 4.93
C ALA A 121 -36.53 -4.28 5.66
N VAL A 122 -36.18 -4.36 6.95
CA VAL A 122 -35.78 -3.21 7.77
C VAL A 122 -34.27 -2.96 7.72
N LEU A 123 -33.46 -4.01 7.88
CA LEU A 123 -32.01 -3.89 7.97
C LEU A 123 -31.34 -3.61 6.63
N ALA A 124 -31.80 -4.22 5.54
CA ALA A 124 -31.19 -4.02 4.22
C ALA A 124 -31.17 -2.53 3.80
N PRO A 125 -32.31 -1.79 3.80
CA PRO A 125 -32.27 -0.36 3.47
C PRO A 125 -31.45 0.44 4.49
N CYS A 126 -31.41 0.04 5.77
CA CYS A 126 -30.58 0.70 6.78
C CYS A 126 -29.08 0.57 6.45
N LYS A 127 -28.60 -0.64 6.12
CA LYS A 127 -27.22 -0.89 5.70
C LYS A 127 -26.86 -0.09 4.44
N LEU A 128 -27.75 -0.03 3.45
CA LEU A 128 -27.56 0.74 2.21
C LEU A 128 -27.53 2.25 2.44
N ASN A 129 -28.36 2.77 3.35
CA ASN A 129 -28.38 4.19 3.71
C ASN A 129 -27.13 4.58 4.52
N LEU A 130 -26.68 3.72 5.43
CA LEU A 130 -25.41 3.89 6.16
C LEU A 130 -24.23 4.01 5.19
N ALA A 131 -24.12 3.10 4.21
CA ALA A 131 -23.10 3.17 3.17
C ALA A 131 -23.19 4.48 2.37
N CYS A 132 -24.41 4.91 2.03
CA CYS A 132 -24.60 6.19 1.35
C CYS A 132 -24.13 7.39 2.19
N CYS A 133 -24.37 7.41 3.50
CA CYS A 133 -23.90 8.48 4.39
C CYS A 133 -22.38 8.56 4.39
N ILE A 134 -21.73 7.42 4.55
CA ILE A 134 -20.27 7.31 4.55
C ILE A 134 -19.68 7.80 3.23
N VAL A 135 -20.31 7.44 2.10
CA VAL A 135 -19.89 7.97 0.79
C VAL A 135 -20.02 9.49 0.73
N ARG A 136 -21.14 10.06 1.20
CA ARG A 136 -21.35 11.52 1.20
C ARG A 136 -20.36 12.25 2.10
N MET A 137 -20.15 11.75 3.31
CA MET A 137 -19.18 12.33 4.23
C MET A 137 -17.76 12.30 3.65
N ALA A 138 -17.37 11.20 3.01
CA ALA A 138 -16.06 11.10 2.36
C ALA A 138 -15.92 12.05 1.16
N GLU A 139 -16.99 12.23 0.37
CA GLU A 139 -17.01 13.21 -0.75
C GLU A 139 -16.90 14.66 -0.25
N LEU A 140 -17.48 14.97 0.91
CA LEU A 140 -17.45 16.30 1.53
C LEU A 140 -16.20 16.55 2.38
N GLY A 141 -15.35 15.53 2.59
CA GLY A 141 -14.17 15.63 3.45
C GLY A 141 -14.52 15.74 4.95
N GLU A 142 -15.70 15.28 5.35
CA GLU A 142 -16.09 15.22 6.77
C GLU A 142 -15.30 14.12 7.51
N PRO A 143 -15.11 14.27 8.83
CA PRO A 143 -14.38 13.28 9.62
C PRO A 143 -15.14 11.94 9.62
N LEU A 144 -14.45 10.88 9.20
CA LEU A 144 -14.91 9.50 9.33
C LEU A 144 -14.04 8.74 10.33
N ASP A 145 -14.67 7.81 11.04
CA ASP A 145 -13.94 6.85 11.88
C ASP A 145 -13.04 5.97 11.00
N ALA A 146 -11.90 5.57 11.57
CA ALA A 146 -11.02 4.58 10.94
C ALA A 146 -11.81 3.28 10.68
N GLY A 147 -11.69 2.74 9.45
CA GLY A 147 -12.41 1.53 9.04
C GLY A 147 -13.90 1.72 8.72
N ALA A 148 -14.45 2.94 8.77
CA ALA A 148 -15.87 3.17 8.44
C ALA A 148 -16.24 2.68 7.03
N VAL A 149 -15.35 2.88 6.05
CA VAL A 149 -15.55 2.43 4.67
C VAL A 149 -15.57 0.91 4.56
N GLU A 150 -14.71 0.21 5.31
CA GLU A 150 -14.64 -1.25 5.34
C GLU A 150 -15.90 -1.84 5.97
N HIS A 151 -16.33 -1.32 7.12
CA HIS A 151 -17.59 -1.73 7.76
C HIS A 151 -18.81 -1.48 6.87
N ALA A 152 -18.82 -0.37 6.12
CA ALA A 152 -19.88 -0.08 5.16
C ALA A 152 -19.89 -1.08 4.01
N GLU A 153 -18.72 -1.47 3.54
CA GLU A 153 -18.58 -2.49 2.52
C GLU A 153 -19.11 -3.85 3.01
N GLU A 154 -18.72 -4.29 4.20
CA GLU A 154 -19.21 -5.54 4.80
C GLU A 154 -20.73 -5.55 4.90
N ALA A 155 -21.31 -4.46 5.40
CA ALA A 155 -22.75 -4.29 5.48
C ALA A 155 -23.42 -4.38 4.10
N VAL A 156 -22.86 -3.78 3.05
CA VAL A 156 -23.39 -3.90 1.69
C VAL A 156 -23.23 -5.30 1.13
N ASN A 157 -22.09 -5.96 1.39
CA ASN A 157 -21.84 -7.33 0.96
C ASN A 157 -22.83 -8.32 1.61
N ASP A 158 -23.19 -8.12 2.87
CA ASP A 158 -24.24 -8.90 3.53
C ASP A 158 -25.60 -8.75 2.84
N VAL A 159 -25.97 -7.53 2.45
CA VAL A 159 -27.21 -7.29 1.70
C VAL A 159 -27.17 -8.00 0.35
N ILE A 160 -26.01 -8.01 -0.34
CA ILE A 160 -25.85 -8.73 -1.60
C ILE A 160 -25.96 -10.25 -1.41
N LYS A 161 -25.41 -10.81 -0.33
CA LYS A 161 -25.55 -12.25 0.00
C LYS A 161 -27.02 -12.64 0.20
N GLN A 162 -27.79 -11.77 0.85
CA GLN A 162 -29.21 -12.01 1.16
C GLN A 162 -30.14 -11.67 -0.02
N GLN A 163 -29.78 -10.68 -0.83
CA GLN A 163 -30.56 -10.15 -1.95
C GLN A 163 -29.65 -9.95 -3.19
N PRO A 164 -29.31 -11.02 -3.92
CA PRO A 164 -28.35 -10.97 -5.02
C PRO A 164 -28.86 -10.20 -6.25
N GLU A 165 -30.15 -9.90 -6.34
CA GLU A 165 -30.73 -9.10 -7.43
C GLU A 165 -30.88 -7.61 -7.07
N ASN A 166 -30.40 -7.19 -5.89
CA ASN A 166 -30.54 -5.81 -5.44
C ASN A 166 -29.54 -4.87 -6.14
N GLY A 167 -29.97 -4.26 -7.25
CA GLY A 167 -29.15 -3.32 -8.03
C GLY A 167 -28.66 -2.09 -7.24
N LYS A 168 -29.40 -1.64 -6.22
CA LYS A 168 -28.97 -0.53 -5.35
C LYS A 168 -27.77 -0.93 -4.49
N ALA A 169 -27.74 -2.18 -4.01
CA ALA A 169 -26.61 -2.69 -3.21
C ALA A 169 -25.31 -2.72 -4.03
N TYR A 170 -25.37 -3.23 -5.26
CA TYR A 170 -24.22 -3.19 -6.17
C TYR A 170 -23.78 -1.76 -6.50
N PHE A 171 -24.72 -0.83 -6.66
CA PHE A 171 -24.38 0.57 -6.87
C PHE A 171 -23.63 1.16 -5.67
N ARG A 172 -24.09 0.91 -4.44
CA ARG A 172 -23.40 1.36 -3.22
C ARG A 172 -22.01 0.74 -3.07
N ARG A 173 -21.86 -0.56 -3.36
CA ARG A 173 -20.56 -1.24 -3.36
C ARG A 173 -19.60 -0.60 -4.37
N GLY A 174 -20.09 -0.26 -5.56
CA GLY A 174 -19.31 0.45 -6.57
C GLY A 174 -18.85 1.84 -6.10
N GLN A 175 -19.71 2.60 -5.42
CA GLN A 175 -19.34 3.89 -4.84
C GLN A 175 -18.26 3.75 -3.74
N LEU A 176 -18.40 2.78 -2.84
CA LEU A 176 -17.40 2.53 -1.80
C LEU A 176 -16.05 2.09 -2.39
N ALA A 177 -16.06 1.21 -3.38
CA ALA A 177 -14.84 0.78 -4.07
C ALA A 177 -14.13 1.94 -4.80
N LEU A 178 -14.88 2.89 -5.36
CA LEU A 178 -14.31 4.12 -5.93
C LEU A 178 -13.62 5.00 -4.87
N LEU A 179 -14.13 5.05 -3.64
CA LEU A 179 -13.48 5.78 -2.54
C LEU A 179 -12.18 5.10 -2.11
N GLN A 180 -12.13 3.77 -2.14
CA GLN A 180 -10.92 2.99 -1.86
C GLN A 180 -9.93 2.97 -3.04
N LEU A 181 -10.27 3.59 -4.18
CA LEU A 181 -9.51 3.51 -5.44
C LEU A 181 -9.32 2.08 -5.97
N ASP A 182 -10.19 1.15 -5.58
CA ASP A 182 -10.23 -0.22 -6.11
C ASP A 182 -11.06 -0.23 -7.41
N LEU A 183 -10.42 0.18 -8.51
CA LEU A 183 -11.02 0.28 -9.83
C LEU A 183 -11.58 -1.05 -10.39
N PRO A 184 -10.91 -2.21 -10.28
CA PRO A 184 -11.46 -3.46 -10.81
C PRO A 184 -12.73 -3.87 -10.08
N LYS A 185 -12.74 -3.76 -8.74
CA LYS A 185 -13.92 -4.08 -7.93
C LYS A 185 -15.06 -3.09 -8.17
N ALA A 186 -14.75 -1.81 -8.33
CA ALA A 186 -15.73 -0.79 -8.71
C ALA A 186 -16.37 -1.09 -10.07
N ARG A 187 -15.57 -1.53 -11.05
CA ARG A 187 -16.06 -1.91 -12.39
C ARG A 187 -17.06 -3.04 -12.34
N GLU A 188 -16.72 -4.14 -11.67
CA GLU A 188 -17.61 -5.30 -11.56
C GLU A 188 -18.93 -4.94 -10.87
N ALA A 189 -18.86 -4.17 -9.77
CA ALA A 189 -20.03 -3.76 -9.02
C ALA A 189 -20.94 -2.82 -9.84
N LEU A 190 -20.36 -1.81 -10.50
CA LEU A 190 -21.13 -0.84 -11.30
C LEU A 190 -21.71 -1.46 -12.58
N ASP A 191 -21.01 -2.41 -13.21
CA ASP A 191 -21.54 -3.14 -14.36
C ASP A 191 -22.73 -4.04 -13.97
N LYS A 192 -22.67 -4.70 -12.81
CA LYS A 192 -23.83 -5.44 -12.26
C LYS A 192 -24.98 -4.50 -11.89
N ALA A 193 -24.69 -3.38 -11.23
CA ALA A 193 -25.70 -2.38 -10.89
C ALA A 193 -26.41 -1.82 -12.14
N HIS A 194 -25.66 -1.61 -13.23
CA HIS A 194 -26.21 -1.12 -14.49
C HIS A 194 -27.16 -2.12 -15.13
N LYS A 195 -26.85 -3.42 -15.06
CA LYS A 195 -27.71 -4.49 -15.58
C LYS A 195 -29.01 -4.64 -14.80
N LEU A 196 -28.95 -4.51 -13.46
CA LEU A 196 -30.09 -4.78 -12.57
C LEU A 196 -31.04 -3.59 -12.41
N ALA A 197 -30.52 -2.41 -12.09
CA ALA A 197 -31.36 -1.24 -11.80
C ALA A 197 -31.35 -0.23 -12.95
N GLY A 198 -30.20 -0.03 -13.61
CA GLY A 198 -30.00 1.09 -14.53
C GLY A 198 -30.23 2.46 -13.83
N GLY A 199 -29.73 3.56 -14.40
CA GLY A 199 -30.04 4.89 -13.85
C GLY A 199 -28.99 5.94 -14.13
N ALA A 200 -29.37 7.21 -13.94
CA ALA A 200 -28.49 8.36 -14.14
C ALA A 200 -27.27 8.30 -13.21
N GLY A 201 -27.47 8.04 -11.91
CA GLY A 201 -26.37 7.93 -10.94
C GLY A 201 -25.40 6.78 -11.26
N VAL A 202 -25.89 5.65 -11.78
CA VAL A 202 -25.02 4.54 -12.21
C VAL A 202 -24.19 4.94 -13.43
N ARG A 203 -24.78 5.67 -14.38
CA ARG A 203 -24.05 6.17 -15.55
C ARG A 203 -22.96 7.17 -15.16
N GLU A 204 -23.26 8.08 -14.25
CA GLU A 204 -22.32 9.06 -13.73
C GLU A 204 -21.15 8.38 -12.99
N ALA A 205 -21.43 7.43 -12.10
CA ALA A 205 -20.39 6.67 -11.41
C ALA A 205 -19.50 5.88 -12.39
N ARG A 206 -20.08 5.31 -13.46
CA ARG A 206 -19.30 4.65 -14.53
C ARG A 206 -18.47 5.63 -15.35
N ALA A 207 -18.97 6.84 -15.59
CA ALA A 207 -18.21 7.89 -16.26
C ALA A 207 -16.99 8.30 -15.41
N ARG A 208 -17.17 8.50 -14.11
CA ARG A 208 -16.09 8.76 -13.14
C ARG A 208 -15.07 7.62 -13.11
N LEU A 209 -15.52 6.36 -13.06
CA LEU A 209 -14.65 5.19 -13.14
C LEU A 209 -13.80 5.19 -14.42
N ASN A 210 -14.41 5.48 -15.58
CA ASN A 210 -13.69 5.52 -16.85
C ASN A 210 -12.64 6.63 -16.92
N GLN A 211 -12.90 7.78 -16.29
CA GLN A 211 -11.91 8.84 -16.15
C GLN A 211 -10.71 8.37 -15.33
N LEU A 212 -10.95 7.79 -14.15
CA LEU A 212 -9.88 7.25 -13.30
C LEU A 212 -9.07 6.14 -13.98
N LEU A 213 -9.72 5.24 -14.72
CA LEU A 213 -9.04 4.21 -15.51
C LEU A 213 -8.20 4.81 -16.64
N LYS A 214 -8.64 5.92 -17.23
CA LYS A 214 -7.87 6.62 -18.27
C LYS A 214 -6.64 7.28 -17.65
N GLU A 215 -6.78 7.94 -16.51
CA GLU A 215 -5.69 8.55 -15.76
C GLU A 215 -4.66 7.51 -15.29
N GLU A 216 -5.12 6.35 -14.79
CA GLU A 216 -4.23 5.23 -14.45
C GLU A 216 -3.43 4.74 -15.67
N ARG A 217 -4.11 4.53 -16.82
CA ARG A 217 -3.43 4.14 -18.06
C ARG A 217 -2.45 5.19 -18.56
N GLU A 218 -2.76 6.48 -18.41
CA GLU A 218 -1.86 7.57 -18.76
C GLU A 218 -0.64 7.59 -17.84
N ARG A 219 -0.83 7.45 -16.52
CA ARG A 219 0.27 7.31 -15.55
C ARG A 219 1.14 6.09 -15.85
N ASP A 220 0.54 4.94 -16.15
CA ASP A 220 1.26 3.74 -16.53
C ASP A 220 2.04 3.94 -17.84
N ARG A 221 1.43 4.61 -18.82
CA ARG A 221 2.10 4.93 -20.09
C ARG A 221 3.29 5.85 -19.90
N GLU A 222 3.20 6.83 -19.01
CA GLU A 222 4.32 7.72 -18.68
C GLU A 222 5.43 6.97 -17.94
N MET A 223 5.07 6.19 -16.92
CA MET A 223 6.01 5.42 -16.11
C MET A 223 6.73 4.32 -16.89
N PHE A 224 6.01 3.57 -17.73
CA PHE A 224 6.53 2.39 -18.42
C PHE A 224 6.82 2.63 -19.91
N GLY A 225 6.08 3.50 -20.58
CA GLY A 225 6.24 3.74 -22.02
C GLY A 225 7.59 4.33 -22.41
N GLY A 226 8.11 5.27 -21.60
CA GLY A 226 9.44 5.83 -21.82
C GLY A 226 10.58 4.87 -21.49
N LYS A 227 10.40 4.00 -20.47
CA LYS A 227 11.41 3.04 -20.03
C LYS A 227 11.55 1.88 -21.04
N LEU A 228 10.43 1.35 -21.54
CA LEU A 228 10.40 0.29 -22.54
C LEU A 228 10.97 0.73 -23.90
N GLN A 229 10.73 1.98 -24.30
CA GLN A 229 11.33 2.52 -25.52
C GLN A 229 12.84 2.76 -25.37
N LYS A 230 13.29 3.26 -24.21
CA LYS A 230 14.73 3.45 -23.95
C LYS A 230 15.49 2.12 -23.92
N THR A 231 14.94 1.09 -23.28
CA THR A 231 15.58 -0.23 -23.24
C THR A 231 15.64 -0.88 -24.63
N SER A 232 14.57 -0.81 -25.42
CA SER A 232 14.57 -1.33 -26.79
C SER A 232 15.49 -0.54 -27.73
N LEU A 233 15.56 0.79 -27.61
CA LEU A 233 16.51 1.62 -28.35
C LEU A 233 17.97 1.32 -27.97
N HIS A 234 18.26 1.14 -26.68
CA HIS A 234 19.60 0.78 -26.20
C HIS A 234 20.02 -0.58 -26.74
N GLN A 235 19.15 -1.60 -26.66
CA GLN A 235 19.41 -2.92 -27.24
C GLN A 235 19.66 -2.84 -28.75
N ALA A 236 18.90 -2.01 -29.48
CA ALA A 236 19.11 -1.79 -30.91
C ALA A 236 20.45 -1.07 -31.21
N GLN A 237 20.86 -0.13 -30.36
CA GLN A 237 22.16 0.56 -30.46
C GLN A 237 23.32 -0.39 -30.17
N GLU A 238 23.23 -1.20 -29.12
CA GLU A 238 24.21 -2.23 -28.78
C GLU A 238 24.36 -3.25 -29.90
N ALA A 239 23.24 -3.72 -30.48
CA ALA A 239 23.28 -4.62 -31.64
C ALA A 239 23.96 -3.97 -32.86
N ARG A 240 23.74 -2.68 -33.12
CA ARG A 240 24.43 -1.93 -34.19
C ARG A 240 25.92 -1.79 -33.91
N LEU A 241 26.30 -1.49 -32.68
CA LEU A 241 27.71 -1.39 -32.28
C LEU A 241 28.40 -2.76 -32.36
N ALA A 242 27.75 -3.84 -31.92
CA ALA A 242 28.24 -5.21 -32.07
C ALA A 242 28.44 -5.59 -33.54
N ARG A 243 27.48 -5.26 -34.41
CA ARG A 243 27.63 -5.45 -35.88
C ARG A 243 28.77 -4.63 -36.46
N ARG A 244 28.95 -3.38 -36.03
CA ARG A 244 30.09 -2.54 -36.46
C ARG A 244 31.42 -3.11 -36.00
N LYS A 245 31.52 -3.55 -34.74
CA LYS A 245 32.71 -4.22 -34.20
C LYS A 245 33.00 -5.53 -34.94
N ALA A 246 31.99 -6.34 -35.22
CA ALA A 246 32.14 -7.57 -36.00
C ALA A 246 32.62 -7.28 -37.44
N ARG A 247 32.05 -6.27 -38.11
CA ARG A 247 32.50 -5.84 -39.44
C ARG A 247 33.92 -5.30 -39.41
N TRP A 248 34.27 -4.51 -38.41
CA TRP A 248 35.63 -3.97 -38.26
C TRP A 248 36.63 -5.08 -37.93
N ALA A 249 36.27 -6.06 -37.11
CA ALA A 249 37.10 -7.24 -36.83
C ALA A 249 37.34 -8.09 -38.09
N LEU A 250 36.31 -8.31 -38.92
CA LEU A 250 36.45 -8.97 -40.22
C LEU A 250 37.34 -8.18 -41.19
N MET A 251 37.18 -6.87 -41.24
CA MET A 251 38.02 -6.00 -42.07
C MET A 251 39.47 -5.96 -41.57
N ALA A 252 39.68 -5.95 -40.25
CA ALA A 252 41.00 -6.01 -39.65
C ALA A 252 41.68 -7.36 -39.89
N SER A 253 40.94 -8.48 -39.80
CA SER A 253 41.49 -9.81 -40.13
C SER A 253 41.85 -9.92 -41.61
N LEU A 254 41.01 -9.40 -42.51
CA LEU A 254 41.29 -9.35 -43.95
C LEU A 254 42.48 -8.45 -44.29
N ALA A 255 42.56 -7.27 -43.69
CA ALA A 255 43.68 -6.35 -43.86
C ALA A 255 44.99 -6.94 -43.31
N SER A 256 44.93 -7.59 -42.14
CA SER A 256 46.08 -8.28 -41.57
C SER A 256 46.60 -9.36 -42.51
N TRP A 257 45.72 -10.11 -43.18
CA TRP A 257 46.10 -11.13 -44.16
C TRP A 257 46.72 -10.52 -45.43
N LEU A 258 46.15 -9.43 -45.95
CA LEU A 258 46.63 -8.75 -47.16
C LEU A 258 47.99 -8.07 -46.97
N PHE A 259 48.22 -7.44 -45.80
CA PHE A 259 49.46 -6.71 -45.51
C PHE A 259 50.55 -7.57 -44.85
N PHE A 260 50.22 -8.79 -44.40
CA PHE A 260 51.18 -9.74 -43.82
C PHE A 260 52.47 -9.94 -44.64
N PRO A 261 52.42 -10.21 -45.96
CA PRO A 261 53.64 -10.45 -46.75
C PRO A 261 54.54 -9.22 -46.91
N PHE A 262 54.01 -8.00 -46.71
CA PHE A 262 54.77 -6.76 -46.82
C PHE A 262 55.32 -6.28 -45.47
N ILE A 263 54.54 -6.39 -44.40
CA ILE A 263 54.92 -5.92 -43.06
C ILE A 263 55.90 -6.89 -42.39
N TRP A 264 55.75 -8.20 -42.60
CA TRP A 264 56.60 -9.22 -41.99
C TRP A 264 58.10 -9.09 -42.34
N PRO A 265 58.52 -8.94 -43.61
CA PRO A 265 59.94 -8.78 -43.94
C PRO A 265 60.53 -7.45 -43.46
N LEU A 266 59.75 -6.36 -43.49
CA LEU A 266 60.17 -5.06 -42.96
C LEU A 266 60.42 -5.10 -41.44
N ARG A 267 59.60 -5.85 -40.72
CA ARG A 267 59.75 -6.03 -39.27
C ARG A 267 60.99 -6.86 -38.92
N GLN A 268 61.35 -7.84 -39.75
CA GLN A 268 62.61 -8.59 -39.61
C GLN A 268 63.84 -7.71 -39.90
N LEU A 269 63.77 -6.86 -40.93
CA LEU A 269 64.81 -5.89 -41.23
C LEU A 269 65.02 -4.89 -40.09
N PHE A 270 63.94 -4.36 -39.52
CA PHE A 270 64.03 -3.44 -38.39
C PHE A 270 64.63 -4.11 -37.14
N ALA A 271 64.24 -5.36 -36.85
CA ALA A 271 64.81 -6.12 -35.73
C ALA A 271 66.32 -6.32 -35.90
N LEU A 272 66.78 -6.65 -37.11
CA LEU A 272 68.20 -6.77 -37.42
C LEU A 272 68.94 -5.45 -37.27
N ILE A 273 68.37 -4.34 -37.77
CA ILE A 273 68.96 -3.00 -37.63
C ILE A 273 69.08 -2.62 -36.15
N SER A 274 68.04 -2.87 -35.35
CA SER A 274 68.07 -2.57 -33.91
C SER A 274 69.11 -3.41 -33.17
N MET A 275 69.26 -4.68 -33.53
CA MET A 275 70.26 -5.58 -32.94
C MET A 275 71.69 -5.16 -33.29
N VAL A 276 71.92 -4.68 -34.52
CA VAL A 276 73.21 -4.12 -34.96
C VAL A 276 73.52 -2.81 -34.23
N TRP A 277 72.53 -1.94 -34.07
CA TRP A 277 72.67 -0.68 -33.32
C TRP A 277 73.05 -0.94 -31.86
N ASP A 278 72.41 -1.92 -31.22
CA ASP A 278 72.68 -2.32 -29.84
C ASP A 278 74.08 -2.94 -29.68
N MET A 279 74.56 -3.66 -30.70
CA MET A 279 75.89 -4.26 -30.70
C MET A 279 77.00 -3.22 -30.93
N VAL A 280 76.74 -2.18 -31.74
CA VAL A 280 77.66 -1.04 -31.94
C VAL A 280 77.66 -0.12 -30.71
N GLY A 281 76.50 0.14 -30.10
CA GLY A 281 76.39 0.93 -28.87
C GLY A 281 77.17 0.34 -27.69
N ARG A 282 77.18 -0.99 -27.54
CA ARG A 282 77.95 -1.67 -26.49
C ARG A 282 79.47 -1.60 -26.68
N ARG A 283 79.98 -1.37 -27.90
CA ARG A 283 81.42 -1.19 -28.15
C ARG A 283 81.93 0.21 -27.80
N PHE A 284 81.07 1.24 -27.83
CA PHE A 284 81.47 2.62 -27.53
C PHE A 284 81.53 2.97 -26.03
N VAL A 285 80.91 2.15 -25.17
CA VAL A 285 80.85 2.42 -23.71
C VAL A 285 82.11 1.94 -22.96
N HIS A 286 82.95 1.07 -23.56
CA HIS A 286 84.14 0.52 -22.88
C HIS A 286 85.43 1.35 -23.06
N SER A 287 85.41 2.50 -23.74
CA SER A 287 86.61 3.32 -24.00
C SER A 287 86.66 4.68 -23.25
N ARG A 288 85.73 4.97 -22.34
CA ARG A 288 85.81 6.16 -21.48
C ARG A 288 85.93 5.75 -20.01
N GLN A 289 87.15 5.70 -19.50
CA GLN A 289 87.39 5.80 -18.06
C GLN A 289 87.03 7.21 -17.57
N PRO A 290 86.31 7.37 -16.44
CA PRO A 290 86.09 8.67 -15.84
C PRO A 290 87.35 9.12 -15.08
N VAL A 291 87.92 10.26 -15.51
CA VAL A 291 88.95 11.00 -14.77
C VAL A 291 88.35 11.53 -13.48
N LYS A 292 88.99 11.22 -12.35
CA LYS A 292 88.63 11.75 -11.02
C LYS A 292 89.02 13.23 -10.96
N GLU A 293 88.05 14.14 -10.95
CA GLU A 293 88.27 15.53 -10.53
C GLU A 293 88.23 15.62 -9.00
N LYS A 294 89.34 16.09 -8.42
CA LYS A 294 89.40 16.66 -7.07
C LYS A 294 89.23 18.19 -7.20
N ALA A 295 88.28 18.75 -6.49
CA ALA A 295 88.22 20.16 -6.09
C ALA A 295 87.61 20.16 -4.67
N LEU A 296 88.34 20.52 -3.61
CA LEU A 296 88.59 21.90 -3.12
C LEU A 296 87.29 22.67 -2.90
#